data_AF-A0A946QCJ8-F1
#
_entry.id   AF-A0A946QCJ8-F1
#
_cell.length_a   1.000
_cell.length_b   1.000
_cell.length_c   1.000
_cell.angle_alpha   90.00
_cell.angle_beta   90.00
_cell.angle_gamma   90.00
#
_symmetry.space_group_name_H-M   'P 1'
#
loop_
_entity.id
_entity.type
_entity.pdbx_description
1 polymer ?
#
loop_
_entity_poly.entity_id
_entity_poly.type
_entity_poly.pdbx_seq_one_letter_code
_entity_poly.pdbx_strand_id
1 'polypeptide(L)' 'MLIRCLNVAKYGVCRNTEIDDLNGDLVVVYGPNETGKTTCMEFIRGVFYGLANDGREKYVRGHTEDV' A
#
# COMPACT_ATOMS: atom_id res chain seq x y z
N MET A 1 -5.63 -2.97 16.80
CA MET A 1 -4.84 -3.97 16.06
C MET A 1 -3.48 -3.36 15.75
N LEU A 2 -2.38 -4.11 15.83
CA LEU A 2 -1.02 -3.64 15.52
C LEU A 2 -0.37 -4.59 14.48
N ILE A 3 0.28 -4.03 13.46
CA ILE A 3 1.03 -4.80 12.44
C ILE A 3 2.49 -4.85 12.90
N ARG A 4 3.08 -6.04 13.05
CA ARG A 4 4.46 -6.21 13.52
C ARG A 4 5.47 -6.44 12.39
N CYS A 5 5.06 -7.20 11.39
CA CYS A 5 5.84 -7.42 10.18
C CYS A 5 4.92 -7.47 8.95
N LEU A 6 5.50 -7.24 7.79
CA LEU A 6 4.86 -7.38 6.50
C LEU A 6 5.73 -8.28 5.62
N ASN A 7 5.18 -9.42 5.19
CA ASN A 7 5.82 -10.32 4.24
C ASN A 7 4.97 -10.42 2.96
N VAL A 8 5.53 -10.03 1.83
CA VAL A 8 4.89 -10.03 0.52
C VAL A 8 5.69 -10.92 -0.42
N ALA A 9 5.21 -12.15 -0.64
CA ALA A 9 5.80 -13.04 -1.65
C ALA A 9 5.66 -12.44 -3.07
N LYS A 10 4.44 -12.06 -3.47
CA LYS A 10 4.18 -11.45 -4.78
C LYS A 10 2.87 -10.66 -4.82
N TYR A 11 2.97 -9.34 -4.97
CA TYR A 11 1.84 -8.45 -5.22
C TYR A 11 2.28 -7.19 -5.99
N GLY A 12 1.85 -7.06 -7.25
CA GLY A 12 2.29 -5.97 -8.12
C GLY A 12 3.83 -5.91 -8.26
N VAL A 13 4.41 -4.75 -7.94
CA VAL A 13 5.87 -4.54 -7.92
C VAL A 13 6.52 -4.99 -6.60
N CYS A 14 5.76 -5.15 -5.52
CA CYS A 14 6.24 -5.73 -4.27
C CYS A 14 6.42 -7.24 -4.46
N ARG A 15 7.67 -7.70 -4.53
CA ARG A 15 8.03 -9.11 -4.72
C ARG A 15 9.12 -9.44 -3.73
N ASN A 16 8.96 -10.55 -3.01
CA ASN A 16 9.86 -10.96 -1.92
C ASN A 16 10.19 -9.78 -0.99
N THR A 17 9.17 -9.00 -0.62
CA THR A 17 9.33 -7.81 0.21
C THR A 17 9.08 -8.19 1.66
N GLU A 18 10.07 -7.95 2.50
CA GLU A 18 10.01 -8.18 3.94
C GLU A 18 10.29 -6.87 4.67
N ILE A 19 9.37 -6.49 5.55
CA ILE A 19 9.50 -5.32 6.41
C ILE A 19 9.24 -5.78 7.84
N ASP A 20 10.29 -5.76 8.64
CA ASP A 20 10.26 -6.10 10.05
C ASP A 20 10.17 -4.85 10.92
N ASP A 21 9.94 -5.07 12.22
CA ASP A 21 9.92 -4.05 13.26
C ASP A 21 8.97 -2.87 13.00
N LEU A 22 7.76 -3.16 12.52
CA LEU A 22 6.68 -2.18 12.36
C LEU A 22 6.04 -1.75 13.71
N ASN A 23 6.79 -1.85 14.81
CA ASN A 23 6.32 -1.63 16.18
C ASN A 23 6.28 -0.15 16.59
N GLY A 24 6.66 0.78 15.72
CA GLY A 24 6.68 2.22 16.02
C GLY A 24 5.28 2.87 16.01
N ASP A 25 5.15 3.97 16.74
CA ASP A 25 3.92 4.80 16.73
C ASP A 25 3.63 5.40 15.35
N LEU A 26 4.66 5.52 14.50
CA LEU A 26 4.57 6.00 13.12
C LEU A 26 5.49 5.20 12.20
N VAL A 27 4.93 4.71 11.09
CA VAL A 27 5.68 4.05 10.01
C VAL A 27 5.61 4.93 8.77
N VAL A 28 6.78 5.26 8.21
CA VAL A 28 6.89 6.06 6.98
C VAL A 28 7.45 5.20 5.85
N VAL A 29 6.68 5.02 4.78
CA VAL A 29 7.11 4.34 3.55
C VAL A 29 7.48 5.39 2.50
N TYR A 30 8.77 5.52 2.17
CA TYR A 30 9.28 6.53 1.24
C TYR A 30 10.23 5.93 0.18
N GLY A 31 10.55 6.72 -0.84
CA GLY A 31 11.38 6.31 -1.98
C GLY A 31 10.94 6.94 -3.31
N PRO A 32 11.69 6.72 -4.40
CA PRO A 32 11.38 7.24 -5.73
C PRO A 32 10.00 6.83 -6.26
N ASN A 33 9.54 7.51 -7.31
CA ASN A 33 8.32 7.10 -8.00
C ASN A 33 8.45 5.66 -8.49
N GLU A 34 7.32 4.94 -8.53
CA GLU A 34 7.22 3.57 -9.05
C GLU A 34 7.97 2.49 -8.25
N THR A 35 8.64 2.83 -7.14
CA THR A 35 9.29 1.86 -6.23
C THR A 35 8.30 0.95 -5.47
N GLY A 36 6.99 1.14 -5.62
CA GLY A 36 5.98 0.25 -5.03
C GLY A 36 5.38 0.70 -3.70
N LYS A 37 5.58 1.95 -3.29
CA LYS A 37 5.00 2.51 -2.06
C LYS A 37 3.47 2.40 -2.04
N THR A 38 2.81 2.86 -3.11
CA THR A 38 1.35 2.73 -3.27
C THR A 38 0.92 1.27 -3.30
N THR A 39 1.65 0.42 -4.02
CA THR A 39 1.37 -1.02 -4.11
C THR A 39 1.45 -1.71 -2.74
N CYS A 40 2.42 -1.33 -1.90
CA CYS A 40 2.56 -1.83 -0.53
C CYS A 40 1.35 -1.42 0.33
N MET A 41 0.93 -0.15 0.24
CA MET A 41 -0.25 0.32 0.98
C MET A 41 -1.55 -0.35 0.51
N GLU A 42 -1.69 -0.61 -0.80
CA GLU A 42 -2.81 -1.35 -1.35
C GLU A 42 -2.83 -2.81 -0.90
N PHE A 43 -1.67 -3.46 -0.81
CA PHE A 43 -1.56 -4.81 -0.28
C PHE A 43 -2.06 -4.89 1.16
N ILE A 44 -1.59 -3.99 2.04
CA ILE A 44 -2.03 -3.93 3.44
C ILE A 44 -3.55 -3.75 3.53
N ARG A 45 -4.11 -2.80 2.76
CA ARG A 45 -5.57 -2.59 2.71
C ARG A 45 -6.31 -3.83 2.21
N GLY A 46 -5.79 -4.48 1.18
CA GLY A 46 -6.34 -5.69 0.59
C GLY A 46 -6.41 -6.87 1.57
N VAL A 47 -5.36 -7.06 2.36
CA VAL A 47 -5.28 -8.13 3.37
C VAL A 47 -6.30 -7.91 4.50
N PHE A 48 -6.50 -6.67 4.95
CA PHE A 48 -7.39 -6.40 6.09
C PHE A 48 -8.84 -6.12 5.71
N TYR A 49 -9.10 -5.55 4.55
CA TYR A 49 -10.42 -5.07 4.14
C TYR A 49 -10.95 -5.73 2.87
N GLY A 50 -10.20 -6.67 2.28
CA GLY A 50 -10.55 -7.36 1.05
C GLY A 50 -9.90 -6.72 -0.18
N LEU A 51 -9.61 -7.58 -1.17
CA LEU A 51 -9.06 -7.16 -2.46
C LEU A 51 -10.17 -6.55 -3.31
N ALA A 52 -10.32 -5.23 -3.21
CA ALA A 52 -11.33 -4.49 -3.94
C ALA A 52 -10.86 -4.24 -5.39
N ASN A 53 -11.79 -4.35 -6.36
CA ASN A 53 -11.51 -4.18 -7.80
C ASN A 53 -11.48 -2.71 -8.25
N ASP A 54 -11.65 -1.78 -7.32
CA ASP A 54 -11.47 -0.35 -7.46
C ASP A 54 -9.97 -0.07 -7.69
N GLY A 55 -9.60 -0.24 -8.96
CA GLY A 55 -8.26 -0.03 -9.49
C GLY A 55 -7.84 1.44 -9.43
N ARG A 56 -7.08 1.89 -10.43
CA ARG A 56 -6.55 3.26 -10.45
C ARG A 56 -7.61 4.37 -10.47
N GLU A 57 -8.89 4.04 -10.70
CA GLU A 57 -9.99 5.01 -10.72
C GLU A 57 -10.06 5.87 -9.46
N LYS A 58 -9.77 5.30 -8.29
CA LYS A 58 -9.72 6.04 -7.01
C LYS A 58 -8.59 7.08 -6.91
N TYR A 59 -7.57 6.96 -7.77
CA TYR A 59 -6.46 7.92 -7.88
C TYR A 59 -6.62 8.88 -9.06
N VAL A 60 -7.51 8.56 -10.02
CA VAL A 60 -7.75 9.36 -11.22
C VAL A 60 -8.87 10.39 -10.99
N ARG A 61 -9.80 10.14 -10.05
CA ARG A 61 -10.85 11.11 -9.65
C ARG A 61 -10.33 12.23 -8.75
N GLY A 62 -9.30 12.93 -9.23
CA GLY A 62 -8.69 14.06 -8.55
C GLY A 62 -8.62 15.32 -9.40
N HIS A 63 -9.66 15.68 -10.20
CA HIS A 63 -9.84 17.06 -10.71
C HIS A 63 -11.17 17.37 -11.43
N THR A 64 -12.28 16.77 -11.04
CA THR A 64 -13.62 17.15 -11.55
C THR A 64 -14.56 16.66 -10.46
N GLU A 65 -15.15 17.48 -9.59
CA GLU A 65 -15.69 18.83 -9.74
C GLU A 65 -15.63 19.53 -8.37
N ASP A 66 -15.23 20.79 -8.32
CA ASP A 66 -15.73 21.80 -7.38
C ASP A 66 -15.33 23.19 -7.93
N VAL A 67 -16.34 23.86 -8.52
CA VAL A 67 -16.42 25.18 -9.21
C VAL A 67 -16.05 25.24 -10.70
#